data_AF-A0A1M3N3U8-F1
#
_entry.id   AF-A0A1M3N3U8-F1
#
_cell.length_a   1.000
_cell.length_b   1.000
_cell.length_c   1.000
_cell.angle_alpha   90.00
_cell.angle_beta   90.00
_cell.angle_gamma   90.00
#
_symmetry.space_group_name_H-M   'P 1'
#
loop_
_entity.id
_entity.type
_entity.pdbx_description
1 polymer ?
#
loop_
_entity_poly.entity_id
_entity_poly.type
_entity_poly.pdbx_seq_one_letter_code
_entity_poly.pdbx_strand_id
1 'polypeptide(L)'
;MIISSRNLLTSLLAFGSVAAIVIACGSDESKFKDGEIGPAIFPEAGFGEAGGPGEDLYKNDPLPKWCGPDSGVSVPQIGGTEECPDDKNKPGCGCATPGEEAPCWTGLRKHRNLGICKDGVARCLAKNENSNVWGECVGQVLPKPDAKGAEACSCFSVGEWKIANTSPCLRNESGGYYAYSTVYDNGQATNCGNDAKPIPPAGQAPQGIWSTNTLKVDCAGEFRLCFRIRAGDYNAPKADDCILGEVCTDANYPEANVEQQLPDLTTWAGKDNACAKKWESDTPANVSPGYGEMIVKGQTVRCEAIDDGAGQDFVFHRVQYCPRMCRDAANASAKECVECQLAGKGSF
;
A
#
# COMPACT_ATOMS: atom_id res chain seq x y z
N MET A 1 -63.64 -32.78 -22.92
CA MET A 1 -62.96 -33.18 -24.16
C MET A 1 -62.57 -31.89 -24.89
N ILE A 2 -61.27 -31.69 -25.17
CA ILE A 2 -60.67 -30.64 -26.04
C ILE A 2 -60.72 -29.20 -25.45
N ILE A 3 -59.69 -28.66 -24.78
CA ILE A 3 -58.37 -28.10 -25.19
C ILE A 3 -58.43 -26.76 -25.95
N SER A 4 -57.60 -25.81 -25.46
CA SER A 4 -56.95 -24.67 -26.15
C SER A 4 -57.69 -23.32 -26.22
N SER A 5 -57.04 -22.15 -26.12
CA SER A 5 -55.76 -21.71 -25.51
C SER A 5 -55.63 -20.18 -25.67
N ARG A 6 -54.71 -19.60 -24.88
CA ARG A 6 -53.92 -18.36 -25.10
C ARG A 6 -54.44 -16.97 -24.65
N ASN A 7 -53.61 -16.44 -23.73
CA ASN A 7 -52.99 -15.10 -23.70
C ASN A 7 -53.74 -13.91 -23.07
N LEU A 8 -53.15 -13.35 -22.00
CA LEU A 8 -52.61 -11.98 -21.82
C LEU A 8 -52.11 -11.88 -20.35
N LEU A 9 -50.82 -11.57 -20.06
CA LEU A 9 -50.30 -10.22 -19.71
C LEU A 9 -51.23 -9.48 -18.71
N THR A 10 -50.85 -9.00 -17.52
CA THR A 10 -49.62 -8.31 -17.08
C THR A 10 -49.76 -7.91 -15.59
N SER A 11 -48.62 -7.74 -14.90
CA SER A 11 -48.34 -6.71 -13.86
C SER A 11 -48.90 -6.83 -12.42
N LEU A 12 -47.99 -6.77 -11.42
CA LEU A 12 -47.92 -5.82 -10.28
C LEU A 12 -46.81 -6.30 -9.30
N LEU A 13 -45.63 -5.64 -9.27
CA LEU A 13 -45.16 -4.66 -8.25
C LEU A 13 -45.00 -5.25 -6.82
N ALA A 14 -43.77 -5.51 -6.39
CA ALA A 14 -42.94 -4.70 -5.45
C ALA A 14 -43.45 -4.75 -3.99
N PHE A 15 -42.65 -5.06 -2.97
CA PHE A 15 -41.48 -4.31 -2.51
C PHE A 15 -40.38 -5.20 -1.92
N GLY A 16 -39.14 -4.87 -2.27
CA GLY A 16 -37.93 -5.33 -1.59
C GLY A 16 -37.49 -4.37 -0.49
N SER A 17 -36.74 -4.91 0.46
CA SER A 17 -35.78 -4.18 1.29
C SER A 17 -34.67 -5.16 1.63
N VAL A 18 -33.57 -5.11 0.90
CA VAL A 18 -32.32 -5.76 1.29
C VAL A 18 -31.24 -4.70 1.19
N ALA A 19 -30.77 -4.26 2.35
CA ALA A 19 -29.60 -3.41 2.49
C ALA A 19 -28.38 -4.19 1.99
N ALA A 20 -27.74 -3.72 0.92
CA ALA A 20 -26.47 -4.26 0.47
C ALA A 20 -25.35 -3.52 1.22
N ILE A 21 -24.80 -4.20 2.23
CA ILE A 21 -23.61 -3.77 2.95
C ILE A 21 -22.40 -4.07 2.05
N VAL A 22 -21.63 -3.03 1.72
CA VAL A 22 -20.38 -3.11 0.97
C VAL A 22 -19.32 -3.71 1.90
N ILE A 23 -18.84 -4.92 1.59
CA ILE A 23 -17.73 -5.58 2.28
C ILE A 23 -16.69 -6.00 1.22
N ALA A 24 -15.44 -5.59 1.43
CA ALA A 24 -14.30 -5.87 0.56
C ALA A 24 -13.43 -7.03 1.08
N CYS A 25 -13.00 -7.92 0.18
CA CYS A 25 -11.99 -8.98 0.37
C CYS A 25 -11.15 -9.24 -0.92
N GLY A 26 -9.83 -9.04 -0.90
CA GLY A 26 -8.93 -9.09 -2.07
C GLY A 26 -8.41 -10.48 -2.48
N SER A 27 -7.79 -10.56 -3.66
CA SER A 27 -6.95 -11.67 -4.13
C SER A 27 -5.98 -11.21 -5.22
N ASP A 28 -4.82 -11.89 -5.27
CA ASP A 28 -3.49 -11.47 -5.74
C ASP A 28 -3.22 -11.33 -7.26
N GLU A 29 -2.15 -10.57 -7.52
CA GLU A 29 -1.03 -10.78 -8.46
C GLU A 29 -0.80 -9.63 -9.47
N SER A 30 0.40 -9.02 -9.40
CA SER A 30 0.94 -8.20 -10.49
C SER A 30 2.44 -8.42 -10.60
N LYS A 31 2.84 -9.25 -11.56
CA LYS A 31 4.23 -9.37 -12.01
C LYS A 31 4.47 -8.37 -13.14
N PHE A 32 5.35 -7.40 -12.91
CA PHE A 32 5.86 -6.52 -13.96
C PHE A 32 6.92 -7.26 -14.80
N LYS A 33 6.86 -7.07 -16.12
CA LYS A 33 7.81 -7.63 -17.09
C LYS A 33 8.89 -6.59 -17.42
N ASP A 34 10.14 -7.05 -17.39
CA ASP A 34 11.33 -6.27 -17.73
C ASP A 34 11.46 -6.02 -19.23
N GLY A 35 11.96 -4.84 -19.58
CA GLY A 35 12.40 -4.46 -20.92
C GLY A 35 13.91 -4.17 -20.93
N GLU A 36 14.61 -4.80 -21.88
CA GLU A 36 16.07 -4.87 -22.05
C GLU A 36 16.77 -3.56 -22.46
N ILE A 37 18.11 -3.60 -22.30
CA ILE A 37 19.09 -2.53 -22.14
C ILE A 37 19.72 -2.08 -23.48
N GLY A 38 20.20 -0.82 -23.54
CA GLY A 38 21.24 -0.36 -24.49
C GLY A 38 22.22 0.63 -23.82
N PRO A 39 23.53 0.62 -24.14
CA PRO A 39 24.58 1.05 -23.20
C PRO A 39 25.10 2.48 -23.45
N ALA A 40 25.48 3.18 -22.37
CA ALA A 40 26.39 4.31 -22.45
C ALA A 40 27.28 4.38 -21.19
N ILE A 41 28.57 4.29 -21.45
CA ILE A 41 29.71 4.41 -20.53
C ILE A 41 29.95 5.90 -20.26
N PHE A 42 30.11 6.31 -18.99
CA PHE A 42 31.22 7.15 -18.45
C PHE A 42 31.10 7.25 -16.89
N PRO A 43 32.21 7.40 -16.14
CA PRO A 43 32.28 7.06 -14.71
C PRO A 43 32.27 8.26 -13.74
N GLU A 44 32.16 7.90 -12.46
CA GLU A 44 32.48 8.66 -11.22
C GLU A 44 31.39 9.53 -10.59
N ALA A 45 30.60 8.94 -9.68
CA ALA A 45 30.76 9.12 -8.22
C ALA A 45 29.58 8.46 -7.44
N GLY A 46 29.89 7.37 -6.72
CA GLY A 46 29.36 7.17 -5.37
C GLY A 46 27.96 6.58 -5.15
N PHE A 47 27.62 5.46 -5.80
CA PHE A 47 26.63 4.51 -5.26
C PHE A 47 27.19 3.10 -5.40
N GLY A 48 27.90 2.66 -4.37
CA GLY A 48 28.52 1.34 -4.30
C GLY A 48 28.35 0.77 -2.90
N GLU A 49 27.11 0.41 -2.55
CA GLU A 49 26.85 -0.62 -1.53
C GLU A 49 26.21 -1.83 -2.22
N ALA A 50 26.83 -2.28 -3.30
CA ALA A 50 26.59 -3.59 -3.86
C ALA A 50 27.79 -4.45 -3.48
N GLY A 51 27.66 -5.19 -2.37
CA GLY A 51 28.58 -6.27 -2.09
C GLY A 51 28.45 -7.31 -3.20
N GLY A 52 29.48 -7.44 -4.02
CA GLY A 52 29.55 -8.46 -5.06
C GLY A 52 29.44 -9.88 -4.48
N PRO A 53 29.23 -10.91 -5.31
CA PRO A 53 29.18 -12.29 -4.85
C PRO A 53 30.51 -12.66 -4.19
N GLY A 54 30.53 -12.70 -2.86
CA GLY A 54 31.72 -12.99 -2.06
C GLY A 54 32.25 -11.85 -1.19
N GLU A 55 31.62 -10.67 -1.16
CA GLU A 55 31.93 -9.67 -0.13
C GLU A 55 31.30 -10.06 1.21
N ASP A 56 32.09 -9.97 2.29
CA ASP A 56 31.61 -10.22 3.64
C ASP A 56 30.67 -9.07 4.06
N LEU A 57 29.39 -9.19 3.70
CA LEU A 57 28.32 -8.23 4.03
C LEU A 57 28.26 -7.90 5.53
N TYR A 58 28.85 -8.75 6.38
CA TYR A 58 28.93 -8.57 7.83
C TYR A 58 29.94 -7.49 8.24
N LYS A 59 31.00 -7.27 7.47
CA LYS A 59 32.03 -6.25 7.73
C LYS A 59 31.52 -4.82 7.50
N ASN A 60 30.53 -4.68 6.62
CA ASN A 60 29.88 -3.41 6.27
C ASN A 60 28.44 -3.35 6.80
N ASP A 61 28.11 -4.11 7.85
CA ASP A 61 26.78 -4.08 8.46
C ASP A 61 26.79 -3.15 9.68
N PRO A 62 26.57 -1.82 9.50
CA PRO A 62 26.53 -0.91 10.63
C PRO A 62 25.45 -1.34 11.61
N LEU A 63 25.72 -1.15 12.91
CA LEU A 63 24.69 -1.33 13.93
C LEU A 63 23.45 -0.52 13.52
N PRO A 64 22.24 -1.09 13.62
CA PRO A 64 21.03 -0.39 13.24
C PRO A 64 20.91 0.88 14.08
N LYS A 65 20.97 2.05 13.43
CA LYS A 65 20.66 3.32 14.09
C LYS A 65 19.18 3.29 14.43
N TRP A 66 18.84 3.64 15.66
CA TRP A 66 17.45 3.72 16.11
C TRP A 66 16.97 5.16 16.03
N CYS A 67 15.91 5.40 15.26
CA CYS A 67 15.21 6.68 15.15
C CYS A 67 13.74 6.59 15.59
N GLY A 68 13.30 5.45 16.14
CA GLY A 68 11.96 5.33 16.72
C GLY A 68 11.82 6.12 18.03
N PRO A 69 10.59 6.36 18.52
CA PRO A 69 10.37 7.06 19.78
C PRO A 69 11.12 6.37 20.93
N ASP A 70 11.68 7.17 21.86
CA ASP A 70 12.38 6.75 23.08
C ASP A 70 11.44 5.99 24.03
N SER A 71 11.01 4.80 23.61
CA SER A 71 10.07 3.94 24.32
C SER A 71 10.75 3.16 25.45
N GLY A 72 11.99 3.52 25.82
CA GLY A 72 12.79 2.76 26.77
C GLY A 72 13.17 1.36 26.28
N VAL A 73 12.90 1.05 25.00
CA VAL A 73 13.43 -0.15 24.34
C VAL A 73 14.92 0.11 24.14
N SER A 74 15.73 -0.47 25.02
CA SER A 74 17.17 -0.55 24.81
C SER A 74 17.40 -1.05 23.37
N VAL A 75 18.21 -0.33 22.59
CA VAL A 75 18.80 -0.89 21.35
C VAL A 75 19.14 -2.34 21.67
N PRO A 76 18.63 -3.34 20.92
CA PRO A 76 18.93 -4.72 21.20
C PRO A 76 20.45 -4.80 21.39
N GLN A 77 20.92 -5.18 22.57
CA GLN A 77 22.34 -5.37 22.81
C GLN A 77 22.73 -6.53 21.91
N ILE A 78 23.21 -6.22 20.71
CA ILE A 78 23.69 -7.20 19.76
C ILE A 78 24.96 -7.78 20.38
N GLY A 79 24.86 -9.01 20.87
CA GLY A 79 26.01 -9.80 21.33
C GLY A 79 26.89 -10.25 20.16
N GLY A 80 28.08 -10.75 20.47
CA GLY A 80 29.03 -11.29 19.49
C GLY A 80 30.08 -10.28 19.01
N THR A 81 30.85 -10.66 17.99
CA THR A 81 31.85 -9.79 17.33
C THR A 81 31.35 -9.32 15.96
N GLU A 82 32.01 -8.33 15.34
CA GLU A 82 31.67 -7.90 13.97
C GLU A 82 31.78 -9.06 12.96
N GLU A 83 32.71 -10.00 13.20
CA GLU A 83 32.91 -11.18 12.36
C GLU A 83 31.90 -12.29 12.63
N CYS A 84 31.47 -12.43 13.90
CA CYS A 84 30.50 -13.41 14.36
C CYS A 84 29.41 -12.74 15.23
N PRO A 85 28.45 -12.07 14.59
CA PRO A 85 27.33 -11.47 15.29
C PRO A 85 26.35 -12.55 15.78
N ASP A 86 26.08 -12.56 17.10
CA ASP A 86 25.27 -13.59 17.75
C ASP A 86 23.80 -13.56 17.27
N ASP A 87 23.30 -12.41 16.82
CA ASP A 87 21.92 -12.25 16.33
C ASP A 87 21.69 -12.80 14.91
N LYS A 88 22.76 -13.10 14.16
CA LYS A 88 22.69 -13.56 12.77
C LYS A 88 23.06 -15.03 12.57
N ASN A 89 23.68 -15.67 13.56
CA ASN A 89 24.14 -17.06 13.51
C ASN A 89 24.86 -17.36 12.18
N LYS A 90 25.86 -16.53 11.84
CA LYS A 90 26.59 -16.60 10.57
C LYS A 90 27.20 -18.00 10.37
N PRO A 91 27.06 -18.60 9.17
CA PRO A 91 27.70 -19.88 8.87
C PRO A 91 29.21 -19.85 9.16
N GLY A 92 29.70 -20.84 9.91
CA GLY A 92 31.10 -20.92 10.33
C GLY A 92 31.43 -20.29 11.68
N CYS A 93 30.53 -19.52 12.29
CA CYS A 93 30.69 -19.00 13.65
C CYS A 93 30.37 -20.05 14.71
N GLY A 94 30.97 -19.90 15.90
CA GLY A 94 30.83 -20.84 17.00
C GLY A 94 29.37 -20.97 17.49
N CYS A 95 28.97 -22.17 17.87
CA CYS A 95 27.67 -22.44 18.49
C CYS A 95 27.82 -23.32 19.73
N ALA A 96 26.89 -23.20 20.67
CA ALA A 96 27.01 -23.85 21.98
C ALA A 96 26.75 -25.37 21.88
N THR A 97 25.61 -25.77 21.29
CA THR A 97 25.13 -27.16 21.34
C THR A 97 24.99 -27.76 19.94
N PRO A 98 25.71 -28.84 19.59
CA PRO A 98 25.50 -29.55 18.34
C PRO A 98 24.03 -29.97 18.17
N GLY A 99 23.46 -29.69 17.01
CA GLY A 99 22.06 -29.99 16.70
C GLY A 99 21.06 -28.89 17.09
N GLU A 100 21.49 -27.83 17.78
CA GLU A 100 20.67 -26.64 18.03
C GLU A 100 20.28 -25.95 16.72
N GLU A 101 19.06 -25.45 16.65
CA GLU A 101 18.54 -24.68 15.53
C GLU A 101 18.22 -23.25 15.99
N ALA A 102 18.67 -22.26 15.23
CA ALA A 102 18.42 -20.86 15.53
C ALA A 102 18.12 -20.07 14.25
N PRO A 103 17.37 -18.95 14.35
CA PRO A 103 17.16 -18.04 13.24
C PRO A 103 18.50 -17.49 12.73
N CYS A 104 18.72 -17.49 11.42
CA CYS A 104 19.94 -16.99 10.81
C CYS A 104 19.64 -15.98 9.71
N TRP A 105 20.59 -15.08 9.46
CA TRP A 105 20.45 -14.03 8.47
C TRP A 105 21.81 -13.68 7.87
N THR A 106 21.98 -13.88 6.55
CA THR A 106 23.24 -13.54 5.85
C THR A 106 23.24 -12.21 5.11
N GLY A 107 22.11 -11.49 5.14
CA GLY A 107 22.00 -10.14 4.58
C GLY A 107 22.42 -9.04 5.55
N LEU A 108 22.31 -7.79 5.11
CA LEU A 108 22.43 -6.62 5.97
C LEU A 108 21.23 -6.54 6.93
N ARG A 109 21.43 -6.05 8.16
CA ARG A 109 20.33 -5.90 9.15
C ARG A 109 19.23 -5.00 8.62
N LYS A 110 19.59 -4.01 7.80
CA LYS A 110 18.64 -3.08 7.15
C LYS A 110 17.55 -3.79 6.34
N HIS A 111 17.80 -4.99 5.81
CA HIS A 111 16.84 -5.76 4.98
C HIS A 111 16.15 -6.91 5.73
N ARG A 112 16.49 -7.12 7.01
CA ARG A 112 16.02 -8.28 7.79
C ARG A 112 14.54 -8.12 8.16
N ASN A 113 13.74 -9.12 7.82
CA ASN A 113 12.30 -9.21 8.10
C ASN A 113 11.49 -8.03 7.52
N LEU A 114 11.86 -7.57 6.33
CA LEU A 114 11.14 -6.55 5.54
C LEU A 114 10.67 -7.16 4.22
N GLY A 115 9.43 -6.89 3.82
CA GLY A 115 8.85 -7.45 2.60
C GLY A 115 8.90 -8.97 2.54
N ILE A 116 9.45 -9.50 1.45
CA ILE A 116 9.63 -10.96 1.27
C ILE A 116 10.84 -11.50 2.05
N CYS A 117 11.73 -10.63 2.52
CA CYS A 117 12.92 -11.05 3.23
C CYS A 117 12.56 -11.62 4.58
N LYS A 118 13.08 -12.82 4.85
CA LYS A 118 12.85 -13.53 6.11
C LYS A 118 14.09 -14.29 6.52
N ASP A 119 14.23 -14.43 7.82
CA ASP A 119 15.27 -15.25 8.41
C ASP A 119 15.15 -16.71 7.94
N GLY A 120 16.31 -17.33 7.76
CA GLY A 120 16.42 -18.78 7.60
C GLY A 120 16.60 -19.46 8.96
N VAL A 121 16.89 -20.76 8.90
CA VAL A 121 17.29 -21.55 10.07
C VAL A 121 18.69 -22.10 9.83
N ALA A 122 19.60 -21.82 10.77
CA ALA A 122 20.91 -22.44 10.81
C ALA A 122 20.91 -23.54 11.87
N ARG A 123 21.59 -24.64 11.55
CA ARG A 123 21.80 -25.76 12.47
C ARG A 123 23.24 -25.78 12.95
N CYS A 124 23.46 -25.93 14.25
CA CYS A 124 24.79 -26.08 14.83
C CYS A 124 25.37 -27.45 14.49
N LEU A 125 26.52 -27.48 13.81
CA LEU A 125 27.23 -28.69 13.38
C LEU A 125 28.51 -28.87 14.20
N ALA A 126 28.78 -30.10 14.65
CA ALA A 126 30.07 -30.43 15.23
C ALA A 126 31.12 -30.46 14.11
N LYS A 127 32.09 -29.55 14.15
CA LYS A 127 33.18 -29.47 13.16
C LYS A 127 34.34 -30.37 13.58
N ASN A 128 34.79 -30.25 14.82
CA ASN A 128 35.84 -31.05 15.45
C ASN A 128 35.44 -31.44 16.88
N GLU A 129 36.22 -32.28 17.57
CA GLU A 129 35.95 -32.71 18.97
C GLU A 129 35.76 -31.55 19.97
N ASN A 130 36.36 -30.39 19.69
CA ASN A 130 36.34 -29.21 20.55
C ASN A 130 35.68 -27.98 19.89
N SER A 131 35.04 -28.10 18.72
CA SER A 131 34.43 -26.94 18.07
C SER A 131 33.15 -27.28 17.30
N ASN A 132 32.13 -26.47 17.55
CA ASN A 132 30.86 -26.51 16.85
C ASN A 132 30.70 -25.21 16.09
N VAL A 133 30.13 -25.28 14.88
CA VAL A 133 29.89 -24.12 14.03
C VAL A 133 28.48 -24.12 13.47
N TRP A 134 27.91 -22.94 13.26
CA TRP A 134 26.66 -22.80 12.52
C TRP A 134 26.83 -23.28 11.08
N GLY A 135 25.91 -24.12 10.62
CA GLY A 135 25.79 -24.56 9.23
C GLY A 135 25.22 -23.46 8.32
N GLU A 136 24.90 -23.83 7.07
CA GLU A 136 24.30 -22.89 6.12
C GLU A 136 22.94 -22.37 6.62
N CYS A 137 22.63 -21.14 6.24
CA CYS A 137 21.36 -20.51 6.58
C CYS A 137 20.28 -20.95 5.59
N VAL A 138 19.52 -21.99 5.95
CA VAL A 138 18.54 -22.61 5.05
C VAL A 138 17.20 -21.88 5.12
N GLY A 139 16.61 -21.57 3.97
CA GLY A 139 15.27 -20.98 3.89
C GLY A 139 15.21 -19.46 4.07
N GLN A 140 16.37 -18.80 4.22
CA GLN A 140 16.42 -17.34 4.19
C GLN A 140 16.04 -16.79 2.82
N VAL A 141 15.49 -15.58 2.80
CA VAL A 141 15.21 -14.83 1.58
C VAL A 141 15.96 -13.50 1.66
N LEU A 142 16.91 -13.31 0.75
CA LEU A 142 17.74 -12.09 0.68
C LEU A 142 17.15 -11.09 -0.33
N PRO A 143 17.42 -9.79 -0.18
CA PRO A 143 17.00 -8.79 -1.14
C PRO A 143 17.67 -9.06 -2.48
N LYS A 144 16.94 -8.88 -3.58
CA LYS A 144 17.52 -8.89 -4.91
C LYS A 144 18.35 -7.62 -5.12
N PRO A 145 19.60 -7.72 -5.60
CA PRO A 145 20.36 -6.55 -6.02
C PRO A 145 19.54 -5.73 -7.03
N ASP A 146 19.51 -4.40 -6.84
CA ASP A 146 18.83 -3.42 -7.70
C ASP A 146 17.30 -3.50 -7.80
N ALA A 147 16.66 -4.35 -6.99
CA ALA A 147 15.21 -4.37 -6.92
C ALA A 147 14.63 -3.19 -6.12
N LYS A 148 13.35 -2.87 -6.34
CA LYS A 148 12.54 -1.92 -5.54
C LYS A 148 11.35 -2.63 -4.90
N GLY A 149 10.83 -2.10 -3.80
CA GLY A 149 9.64 -2.65 -3.14
C GLY A 149 9.90 -4.03 -2.50
N ALA A 150 8.99 -4.98 -2.73
CA ALA A 150 8.98 -6.28 -2.04
C ALA A 150 10.27 -7.07 -2.25
N GLU A 151 10.81 -7.01 -3.46
CA GLU A 151 12.05 -7.70 -3.84
C GLU A 151 13.32 -6.99 -3.32
N ALA A 152 13.21 -5.71 -2.96
CA ALA A 152 14.28 -4.93 -2.32
C ALA A 152 14.30 -5.10 -0.80
N CYS A 153 13.27 -5.72 -0.24
CA CYS A 153 13.04 -5.81 1.19
C CYS A 153 13.05 -4.42 1.84
N SER A 154 12.28 -3.52 1.23
CA SER A 154 12.01 -2.18 1.74
C SER A 154 10.69 -2.16 2.51
N CYS A 155 10.52 -1.17 3.38
CA CYS A 155 9.26 -0.87 4.07
C CYS A 155 8.14 -0.53 3.07
N PHE A 156 6.87 -0.78 3.43
CA PHE A 156 5.68 -0.62 2.57
C PHE A 156 5.68 -1.52 1.33
N SER A 157 6.27 -2.71 1.47
CA SER A 157 6.32 -3.65 0.36
C SER A 157 5.33 -4.80 0.45
N VAL A 158 4.86 -5.08 1.66
CA VAL A 158 3.70 -5.93 1.93
C VAL A 158 2.85 -5.22 2.98
N GLY A 159 1.56 -5.11 2.71
CA GLY A 159 0.66 -4.50 3.69
C GLY A 159 -0.76 -4.29 3.21
N GLU A 160 -1.54 -3.69 4.09
CA GLU A 160 -2.92 -3.32 3.86
C GLU A 160 -3.19 -1.98 4.54
N TRP A 161 -3.66 -1.00 3.76
CA TRP A 161 -4.21 0.24 4.30
C TRP A 161 -5.70 0.28 3.98
N LYS A 162 -6.51 -0.10 4.97
CA LYS A 162 -7.97 -0.14 4.83
C LYS A 162 -8.53 1.25 5.06
N ILE A 163 -9.18 1.81 4.06
CA ILE A 163 -9.93 3.07 4.16
C ILE A 163 -11.40 2.71 3.98
N ALA A 164 -12.22 2.92 5.01
CA ALA A 164 -13.63 2.52 5.01
C ALA A 164 -14.45 3.22 3.91
N ASN A 165 -14.09 4.44 3.54
CA ASN A 165 -14.77 5.24 2.55
C ASN A 165 -13.78 6.00 1.66
N THR A 166 -13.77 5.65 0.38
CA THR A 166 -12.96 6.32 -0.64
C THR A 166 -13.82 7.08 -1.64
N SER A 167 -15.13 7.21 -1.41
CA SER A 167 -16.06 7.75 -2.41
C SER A 167 -15.94 9.28 -2.52
N PRO A 168 -15.54 9.83 -3.68
CA PRO A 168 -15.65 11.26 -3.95
C PRO A 168 -17.08 11.62 -4.32
N CYS A 169 -17.45 12.86 -4.02
CA CYS A 169 -18.67 13.50 -4.44
C CYS A 169 -18.40 14.53 -5.49
N LEU A 170 -19.16 14.48 -6.58
CA LEU A 170 -19.06 15.44 -7.65
C LEU A 170 -20.45 15.95 -8.00
N ARG A 171 -20.58 17.27 -8.11
CA ARG A 171 -21.84 17.94 -8.43
C ARG A 171 -21.65 18.99 -9.50
N ASN A 172 -22.68 19.15 -10.32
CA ASN A 172 -22.82 20.25 -11.26
C ASN A 172 -23.84 21.25 -10.73
N GLU A 173 -23.47 22.51 -10.59
CA GLU A 173 -24.38 23.59 -10.22
C GLU A 173 -24.06 24.84 -11.03
N SER A 174 -25.09 25.46 -11.62
CA SER A 174 -24.97 26.69 -12.43
C SER A 174 -23.90 26.63 -13.53
N GLY A 175 -23.64 25.43 -14.09
CA GLY A 175 -22.62 25.21 -15.12
C GLY A 175 -21.19 25.01 -14.60
N GLY A 176 -20.97 25.11 -13.29
CA GLY A 176 -19.72 24.76 -12.61
C GLY A 176 -19.70 23.29 -12.18
N TYR A 177 -18.49 22.72 -12.08
CA TYR A 177 -18.26 21.36 -11.58
C TYR A 177 -17.44 21.43 -10.32
N TYR A 178 -17.89 20.72 -9.29
CA TYR A 178 -17.28 20.75 -7.97
C TYR A 178 -17.05 19.33 -7.49
N ALA A 179 -15.91 19.10 -6.83
CA ALA A 179 -15.59 17.83 -6.22
C ALA A 179 -15.27 18.03 -4.74
N TYR A 180 -15.76 17.13 -3.89
CA TYR A 180 -15.51 17.13 -2.46
C TYR A 180 -15.71 15.71 -1.91
N SER A 181 -15.30 15.48 -0.67
CA SER A 181 -15.49 14.19 -0.02
C SER A 181 -16.95 13.96 0.37
N THR A 182 -17.41 12.71 0.32
CA THR A 182 -18.57 12.30 1.13
C THR A 182 -18.32 12.60 2.62
N VAL A 183 -19.36 12.57 3.45
CA VAL A 183 -19.23 12.69 4.91
C VAL A 183 -19.58 11.36 5.55
N TYR A 184 -18.81 10.92 6.52
CA TYR A 184 -19.08 9.74 7.32
C TYR A 184 -20.08 10.10 8.43
N ASP A 185 -21.26 9.50 8.44
CA ASP A 185 -22.31 9.72 9.43
C ASP A 185 -22.90 8.39 9.89
N ASN A 186 -23.10 8.22 11.19
CA ASN A 186 -23.62 6.99 11.81
C ASN A 186 -22.98 5.66 11.31
N GLY A 187 -21.68 5.66 11.04
CA GLY A 187 -20.96 4.47 10.57
C GLY A 187 -21.13 4.15 9.08
N GLN A 188 -21.69 5.07 8.29
CA GLN A 188 -21.83 4.91 6.85
C GLN A 188 -21.40 6.17 6.10
N ALA A 189 -20.85 6.00 4.91
CA ALA A 189 -20.66 7.12 3.99
C ALA A 189 -22.04 7.67 3.60
N THR A 190 -22.28 8.93 3.92
CA THR A 190 -23.48 9.62 3.42
C THR A 190 -23.38 9.84 1.92
N ASN A 191 -24.53 9.87 1.26
CA ASN A 191 -24.62 10.35 -0.12
C ASN A 191 -24.04 11.77 -0.23
N CYS A 192 -23.80 12.23 -1.46
CA CYS A 192 -23.21 13.54 -1.78
C CYS A 192 -24.00 14.80 -1.38
N GLY A 193 -24.84 14.68 -0.36
CA GLY A 193 -25.97 15.53 -0.12
C GLY A 193 -27.06 15.24 -1.15
N ASN A 194 -28.31 15.28 -0.72
CA ASN A 194 -29.39 15.58 -1.65
C ASN A 194 -29.26 17.07 -2.01
N ASP A 195 -29.93 17.54 -3.07
CA ASP A 195 -29.80 18.92 -3.57
C ASP A 195 -30.06 20.05 -2.55
N ALA A 196 -30.55 19.70 -1.36
CA ALA A 196 -30.78 20.60 -0.24
C ALA A 196 -29.51 21.03 0.54
N LYS A 197 -28.37 20.33 0.43
CA LYS A 197 -27.12 20.79 1.07
C LYS A 197 -26.32 21.68 0.10
N PRO A 198 -25.87 22.88 0.52
CA PRO A 198 -25.09 23.77 -0.32
C PRO A 198 -23.76 23.12 -0.71
N ILE A 199 -23.32 23.36 -1.95
CA ILE A 199 -21.99 22.93 -2.39
C ILE A 199 -20.95 23.68 -1.54
N PRO A 200 -19.99 22.97 -0.93
CA PRO A 200 -18.90 23.62 -0.22
C PRO A 200 -18.12 24.55 -1.17
N PRO A 201 -17.71 25.76 -0.72
CA PRO A 201 -16.83 26.61 -1.51
C PRO A 201 -15.56 25.85 -1.92
N ALA A 202 -15.00 26.15 -3.10
CA ALA A 202 -13.80 25.48 -3.58
C ALA A 202 -12.66 25.58 -2.53
N GLY A 203 -12.05 24.44 -2.22
CA GLY A 203 -11.02 24.32 -1.18
C GLY A 203 -11.50 24.42 0.28
N GLN A 204 -12.80 24.60 0.54
CA GLN A 204 -13.37 24.58 1.89
C GLN A 204 -14.17 23.30 2.10
N ALA A 205 -13.51 22.26 2.62
CA ALA A 205 -14.15 20.98 2.89
C ALA A 205 -15.35 21.14 3.86
N PRO A 206 -16.39 20.29 3.73
CA PRO A 206 -17.38 20.11 4.80
C PRO A 206 -16.67 19.85 6.13
N GLN A 207 -17.23 20.18 7.28
CA GLN A 207 -16.65 19.75 8.55
C GLN A 207 -17.06 18.30 8.84
N GLY A 208 -16.10 17.44 9.19
CA GLY A 208 -16.39 16.08 9.61
C GLY A 208 -15.28 15.08 9.26
N ILE A 209 -15.63 13.81 9.45
CA ILE A 209 -14.81 12.67 9.08
C ILE A 209 -15.25 12.21 7.70
N TRP A 210 -14.30 11.95 6.80
CA TRP A 210 -14.57 11.31 5.53
C TRP A 210 -14.51 9.79 5.64
N SER A 211 -13.50 9.28 6.36
CA SER A 211 -13.30 7.85 6.51
C SER A 211 -12.52 7.51 7.76
N THR A 212 -12.87 6.40 8.40
CA THR A 212 -11.99 5.69 9.32
C THR A 212 -10.97 4.87 8.53
N ASN A 213 -9.83 4.54 9.13
CA ASN A 213 -8.81 3.71 8.48
C ASN A 213 -7.97 2.88 9.45
N THR A 214 -7.49 1.73 8.96
CA THR A 214 -6.52 0.86 9.66
C THR A 214 -5.33 0.57 8.77
N LEU A 215 -4.15 0.46 9.37
CA LEU A 215 -2.91 0.14 8.68
C LEU A 215 -2.32 -1.14 9.23
N LYS A 216 -1.86 -2.02 8.34
CA LYS A 216 -0.99 -3.15 8.65
C LYS A 216 0.13 -3.17 7.63
N VAL A 217 1.36 -2.93 8.06
CA VAL A 217 2.54 -2.89 7.16
C VAL A 217 3.70 -3.68 7.74
N ASP A 218 4.61 -4.09 6.87
CA ASP A 218 5.78 -4.92 7.13
C ASP A 218 6.89 -4.25 7.96
N CYS A 219 6.73 -3.00 8.36
CA CYS A 219 7.75 -2.19 9.03
C CYS A 219 7.18 -1.30 10.13
N ALA A 220 8.02 -0.94 11.10
CA ALA A 220 7.70 0.05 12.13
C ALA A 220 8.34 1.41 11.79
N GLY A 221 7.67 2.51 12.14
CA GLY A 221 8.17 3.86 11.90
C GLY A 221 7.15 4.97 12.11
N GLU A 222 7.55 6.18 11.74
CA GLU A 222 6.67 7.35 11.71
C GLU A 222 6.36 7.71 10.26
N PHE A 223 5.09 7.69 9.92
CA PHE A 223 4.58 7.78 8.56
C PHE A 223 3.54 8.87 8.44
N ARG A 224 3.66 9.69 7.41
CA ARG A 224 2.58 10.53 6.88
C ARG A 224 1.98 9.81 5.68
N LEU A 225 0.75 9.34 5.86
CA LEU A 225 0.00 8.63 4.84
C LEU A 225 -0.99 9.57 4.19
N CYS A 226 -0.93 9.69 2.87
CA CYS A 226 -1.83 10.53 2.09
C CYS A 226 -2.61 9.67 1.09
N PHE A 227 -3.93 9.87 1.05
CA PHE A 227 -4.78 9.33 -0.01
C PHE A 227 -5.11 10.46 -0.97
N ARG A 228 -4.65 10.33 -2.21
CA ARG A 228 -4.82 11.34 -3.26
C ARG A 228 -5.68 10.79 -4.38
N ILE A 229 -6.67 11.55 -4.82
CA ILE A 229 -7.55 11.17 -5.93
C ILE A 229 -7.17 11.98 -7.15
N ARG A 230 -6.89 11.30 -8.27
CA ARG A 230 -6.53 11.92 -9.53
C ARG A 230 -7.54 11.65 -10.63
N ALA A 231 -7.84 12.67 -11.43
CA ALA A 231 -8.59 12.55 -12.67
C ALA A 231 -7.62 12.27 -13.84
N GLY A 232 -7.49 11.01 -14.24
CA GLY A 232 -6.47 10.52 -15.17
C GLY A 232 -6.69 9.06 -15.56
N ASP A 233 -5.74 8.50 -16.29
CA ASP A 233 -5.78 7.09 -16.70
C ASP A 233 -5.03 6.22 -15.69
N TYR A 234 -5.73 5.28 -15.07
CA TYR A 234 -5.15 4.33 -14.11
C TYR A 234 -4.03 3.48 -14.70
N ASN A 235 -4.15 3.07 -15.98
CA ASN A 235 -3.17 2.21 -16.63
C ASN A 235 -1.94 2.97 -17.12
N ALA A 236 -2.03 4.30 -17.21
CA ALA A 236 -0.96 5.17 -17.67
C ALA A 236 -0.91 6.44 -16.79
N PRO A 237 -0.61 6.30 -15.47
CA PRO A 237 -0.67 7.40 -14.53
C PRO A 237 0.42 8.44 -14.86
N LYS A 238 0.08 9.72 -14.76
CA LYS A 238 1.02 10.82 -15.00
C LYS A 238 1.17 11.70 -13.77
N ALA A 239 2.36 12.26 -13.60
CA ALA A 239 2.64 13.16 -12.47
C ALA A 239 1.78 14.44 -12.51
N ASP A 240 1.44 14.91 -13.71
CA ASP A 240 0.61 16.08 -13.99
C ASP A 240 -0.89 15.77 -14.04
N ASP A 241 -1.32 14.53 -13.75
CA ASP A 241 -2.74 14.21 -13.67
C ASP A 241 -3.43 15.03 -12.58
N CYS A 242 -4.55 15.63 -12.97
CA CYS A 242 -5.40 16.50 -12.17
C CYS A 242 -5.69 15.95 -10.77
N ILE A 243 -5.40 16.69 -9.71
CA ILE A 243 -5.72 16.29 -8.33
C ILE A 243 -7.14 16.74 -7.98
N LEU A 244 -8.04 15.76 -7.80
CA LEU A 244 -9.43 16.00 -7.40
C LEU A 244 -9.53 16.31 -5.90
N GLY A 245 -8.74 15.61 -5.09
CA GLY A 245 -8.75 15.72 -3.64
C GLY A 245 -7.55 15.00 -3.03
N GLU A 246 -7.12 15.46 -1.86
CA GLU A 246 -6.08 14.81 -1.07
C GLU A 246 -6.42 14.97 0.41
N VAL A 247 -6.20 13.89 1.17
CA VAL A 247 -6.25 13.89 2.63
C VAL A 247 -5.04 13.14 3.15
N CYS A 248 -4.48 13.60 4.27
CA CYS A 248 -3.36 12.93 4.93
C CYS A 248 -3.66 12.68 6.40
N THR A 249 -3.06 11.64 6.93
CA THR A 249 -3.00 11.35 8.36
C THR A 249 -1.56 11.04 8.76
N ASP A 250 -1.17 11.45 9.95
CA ASP A 250 0.13 11.14 10.52
C ASP A 250 -0.04 9.92 11.44
N ALA A 251 0.84 8.94 11.31
CA ALA A 251 0.78 7.64 11.95
C ALA A 251 2.13 7.33 12.60
N ASN A 252 2.13 7.12 13.91
CA ASN A 252 3.23 6.46 14.59
C ASN A 252 2.88 4.98 14.71
N TYR A 253 3.65 4.12 14.04
CA TYR A 253 3.37 2.69 13.89
C TYR A 253 4.52 1.90 14.54
N PRO A 254 4.38 1.47 15.81
CA PRO A 254 5.48 1.00 16.63
C PRO A 254 5.90 -0.45 16.36
N GLU A 255 5.00 -1.28 15.85
CA GLU A 255 5.21 -2.72 15.64
C GLU A 255 4.84 -3.14 14.22
N ALA A 256 5.78 -3.77 13.51
CA ALA A 256 5.55 -4.33 12.19
C ALA A 256 4.47 -5.44 12.23
N ASN A 257 3.68 -5.54 11.17
CA ASN A 257 2.65 -6.56 10.94
C ASN A 257 1.48 -6.59 11.93
N VAL A 258 1.29 -5.55 12.76
CA VAL A 258 0.17 -5.41 13.70
C VAL A 258 -0.86 -4.44 13.12
N GLU A 259 -2.10 -4.88 12.92
CA GLU A 259 -3.16 -3.95 12.47
C GLU A 259 -3.40 -2.85 13.51
N GLN A 260 -3.24 -1.60 13.10
CA GLN A 260 -3.41 -0.42 13.94
C GLN A 260 -4.48 0.51 13.38
N GLN A 261 -5.38 0.97 14.25
CA GLN A 261 -6.31 2.05 13.94
C GLN A 261 -5.55 3.37 13.85
N LEU A 262 -5.69 4.07 12.72
CA LEU A 262 -5.08 5.37 12.51
C LEU A 262 -6.07 6.50 12.83
N PRO A 263 -5.60 7.76 12.99
CA PRO A 263 -6.49 8.91 13.09
C PRO A 263 -7.35 9.03 11.83
N ASP A 264 -8.63 9.31 12.05
CA ASP A 264 -9.63 9.41 11.00
C ASP A 264 -9.25 10.43 9.93
N LEU A 265 -9.51 10.07 8.68
CA LEU A 265 -9.32 10.96 7.53
C LEU A 265 -10.43 12.01 7.53
N THR A 266 -10.02 13.28 7.57
CA THR A 266 -10.95 14.40 7.48
C THR A 266 -11.48 14.57 6.07
N THR A 267 -12.61 15.25 5.98
CA THR A 267 -13.22 15.70 4.74
C THR A 267 -12.29 16.61 3.93
N TRP A 268 -12.46 16.58 2.60
CA TRP A 268 -11.68 17.38 1.66
C TRP A 268 -12.59 18.04 0.62
N ALA A 269 -12.11 19.12 0.00
CA ALA A 269 -12.76 19.74 -1.15
C ALA A 269 -11.71 20.02 -2.24
N GLY A 270 -12.08 19.74 -3.47
CA GLY A 270 -11.26 20.03 -4.63
C GLY A 270 -11.00 21.52 -4.78
N LYS A 271 -9.80 21.85 -5.23
CA LYS A 271 -9.37 23.23 -5.51
C LYS A 271 -9.56 23.60 -6.98
N ASP A 272 -9.61 22.60 -7.87
CA ASP A 272 -9.70 22.80 -9.31
C ASP A 272 -11.00 22.22 -9.89
N ASN A 273 -11.88 23.13 -10.30
CA ASN A 273 -13.16 22.79 -10.91
C ASN A 273 -12.99 22.21 -12.33
N ALA A 274 -11.87 22.47 -13.02
CA ALA A 274 -11.56 21.84 -14.30
C ALA A 274 -11.28 20.35 -14.13
N CYS A 275 -10.61 19.95 -13.04
CA CYS A 275 -10.41 18.54 -12.71
C CYS A 275 -11.74 17.84 -12.39
N ALA A 276 -12.65 18.50 -11.65
CA ALA A 276 -14.00 17.98 -11.41
C ALA A 276 -14.81 17.86 -12.71
N LYS A 277 -14.68 18.81 -13.63
CA LYS A 277 -15.30 18.74 -14.97
C LYS A 277 -14.73 17.59 -15.81
N LYS A 278 -13.41 17.40 -15.80
CA LYS A 278 -12.75 16.30 -16.50
C LYS A 278 -13.32 14.96 -16.04
N TRP A 279 -13.52 14.80 -14.74
CA TRP A 279 -14.10 13.59 -14.14
C TRP A 279 -15.57 13.41 -14.51
N GLU A 280 -16.43 14.41 -14.30
CA GLU A 280 -17.88 14.28 -14.45
C GLU A 280 -18.40 14.41 -15.89
N SER A 281 -17.67 15.07 -16.77
CA SER A 281 -18.18 15.49 -18.08
C SER A 281 -17.27 15.07 -19.22
N ASP A 282 -16.00 15.46 -19.18
CA ASP A 282 -15.11 15.30 -20.34
C ASP A 282 -14.67 13.83 -20.53
N THR A 283 -14.63 13.04 -19.45
CA THR A 283 -14.31 11.60 -19.53
C THR A 283 -15.54 10.79 -19.94
N PRO A 284 -15.47 9.92 -20.97
CA PRO A 284 -16.58 9.07 -21.38
C PRO A 284 -17.15 8.25 -20.23
N ALA A 285 -18.47 8.07 -20.19
CA ALA A 285 -19.15 7.43 -19.07
C ALA A 285 -18.76 5.95 -18.86
N ASN A 286 -18.27 5.27 -19.91
CA ASN A 286 -17.82 3.87 -19.90
C ASN A 286 -16.33 3.70 -19.55
N VAL A 287 -15.61 4.80 -19.33
CA VAL A 287 -14.19 4.80 -18.98
C VAL A 287 -14.04 5.19 -17.52
N SER A 288 -13.06 4.59 -16.85
CA SER A 288 -12.67 5.01 -15.51
C SER A 288 -12.26 6.49 -15.52
N PRO A 289 -12.88 7.34 -14.69
CA PRO A 289 -12.59 8.77 -14.69
C PRO A 289 -11.29 9.12 -13.95
N GLY A 290 -10.71 8.18 -13.22
CA GLY A 290 -9.57 8.44 -12.37
C GLY A 290 -9.17 7.29 -11.46
N TYR A 291 -8.20 7.57 -10.60
CA TYR A 291 -7.61 6.60 -9.68
C TYR A 291 -7.25 7.26 -8.35
N GLY A 292 -7.19 6.44 -7.29
CA GLY A 292 -6.67 6.82 -5.99
C GLY A 292 -5.21 6.37 -5.86
N GLU A 293 -4.36 7.22 -5.30
CA GLU A 293 -2.98 6.92 -4.94
C GLU A 293 -2.86 6.89 -3.43
N MET A 294 -2.26 5.81 -2.92
CA MET A 294 -1.84 5.70 -1.54
C MET A 294 -0.36 6.04 -1.47
N ILE A 295 -0.07 7.13 -0.75
CA ILE A 295 1.26 7.72 -0.67
C ILE A 295 1.72 7.62 0.77
N VAL A 296 2.99 7.28 0.96
CA VAL A 296 3.64 7.42 2.26
C VAL A 296 4.87 8.31 2.15
N LYS A 297 5.09 9.08 3.20
CA LYS A 297 6.34 9.79 3.48
C LYS A 297 6.71 9.52 4.92
N GLY A 298 7.96 9.26 5.22
CA GLY A 298 8.34 9.03 6.60
C GLY A 298 9.67 8.33 6.73
N GLN A 299 9.92 7.86 7.94
CA GLN A 299 11.15 7.19 8.29
C GLN A 299 10.83 5.96 9.15
N THR A 300 11.54 4.87 8.90
CA THR A 300 11.43 3.67 9.74
C THR A 300 12.11 3.90 11.09
N VAL A 301 11.80 3.05 12.07
CA VAL A 301 12.51 3.03 13.37
C VAL A 301 14.01 2.78 13.23
N ARG A 302 14.48 2.31 12.06
CA ARG A 302 15.88 2.09 11.71
C ARG A 302 16.54 3.27 10.98
N CYS A 303 15.92 4.44 11.03
CA CYS A 303 16.38 5.65 10.37
C CYS A 303 16.38 5.59 8.83
N GLU A 304 15.64 4.68 8.21
CA GLU A 304 15.57 4.59 6.75
C GLU A 304 14.44 5.47 6.23
N ALA A 305 14.75 6.36 5.29
CA ALA A 305 13.73 7.16 4.62
C ALA A 305 12.88 6.28 3.71
N ILE A 306 11.57 6.54 3.70
CA ILE A 306 10.66 5.94 2.73
C ILE A 306 10.47 6.94 1.61
N ASP A 307 11.16 6.68 0.51
CA ASP A 307 11.11 7.49 -0.70
C ASP A 307 11.12 6.62 -1.97
N ASP A 308 10.91 7.26 -3.11
CA ASP A 308 10.93 6.63 -4.44
C ASP A 308 12.33 6.55 -5.07
N GLY A 309 13.35 7.05 -4.35
CA GLY A 309 14.72 7.24 -4.82
C GLY A 309 14.90 8.35 -5.87
N ALA A 310 13.84 9.08 -6.25
CA ALA A 310 13.85 10.11 -7.28
C ALA A 310 13.29 11.47 -6.78
N GLY A 311 12.98 11.56 -5.48
CA GLY A 311 12.49 12.77 -4.83
C GLY A 311 11.01 13.06 -5.10
N GLN A 312 10.25 12.11 -5.66
CA GLN A 312 8.79 12.22 -5.76
C GLN A 312 8.11 11.54 -4.58
N ASP A 313 6.78 11.68 -4.53
CA ASP A 313 5.94 10.98 -3.57
C ASP A 313 6.04 9.46 -3.77
N PHE A 314 6.35 8.72 -2.72
CA PHE A 314 6.37 7.26 -2.78
C PHE A 314 4.93 6.72 -2.78
N VAL A 315 4.44 6.37 -3.96
CA VAL A 315 3.13 5.74 -4.18
C VAL A 315 3.28 4.23 -4.06
N PHE A 316 2.86 3.66 -2.92
CA PHE A 316 2.97 2.22 -2.67
C PHE A 316 1.79 1.42 -3.22
N HIS A 317 0.64 2.06 -3.44
CA HIS A 317 -0.52 1.40 -4.02
C HIS A 317 -1.41 2.37 -4.82
N ARG A 318 -2.12 1.84 -5.83
CA ARG A 318 -3.11 2.59 -6.62
C ARG A 318 -4.39 1.80 -6.78
N VAL A 319 -5.52 2.49 -6.64
CA VAL A 319 -6.86 1.92 -6.81
C VAL A 319 -7.58 2.58 -7.98
N GLN A 320 -8.22 1.80 -8.84
CA GLN A 320 -8.98 2.33 -9.98
C GLN A 320 -10.40 2.71 -9.54
N TYR A 321 -10.90 3.87 -9.97
CA TYR A 321 -12.32 4.21 -9.79
C TYR A 321 -13.18 3.66 -10.91
N CYS A 322 -14.44 3.36 -10.58
CA CYS A 322 -15.35 2.79 -11.57
C CYS A 322 -15.82 3.82 -12.59
N PRO A 323 -16.09 3.37 -13.83
CA PRO A 323 -16.75 4.20 -14.82
C PRO A 323 -18.05 4.81 -14.30
N ARG A 324 -18.37 6.04 -14.74
CA ARG A 324 -19.55 6.76 -14.26
C ARG A 324 -20.87 6.07 -14.60
N MET A 325 -20.91 5.29 -15.69
CA MET A 325 -22.09 4.48 -16.04
C MET A 325 -22.48 3.50 -14.94
N CYS A 326 -21.54 3.06 -14.11
CA CYS A 326 -21.76 2.10 -13.03
C CYS A 326 -22.54 2.70 -11.85
N ARG A 327 -22.76 4.03 -11.84
CA ARG A 327 -23.67 4.69 -10.90
C ARG A 327 -25.13 4.36 -11.19
N ASP A 328 -25.45 4.02 -12.45
CA ASP A 328 -26.79 3.60 -12.84
C ASP A 328 -26.95 2.09 -12.59
N ALA A 329 -27.97 1.74 -11.79
CA ALA A 329 -28.29 0.35 -11.48
C ALA A 329 -28.60 -0.50 -12.73
N ALA A 330 -29.04 0.11 -13.83
CA ALA A 330 -29.23 -0.59 -15.10
C ALA A 330 -27.92 -1.18 -15.67
N ASN A 331 -26.77 -0.60 -15.32
CA ASN A 331 -25.46 -1.03 -15.80
C ASN A 331 -24.71 -1.91 -14.78
N ALA A 332 -25.35 -2.34 -13.68
CA ALA A 332 -24.69 -3.11 -12.62
C ALA A 332 -24.10 -4.44 -13.11
N SER A 333 -24.66 -5.03 -14.17
CA SER A 333 -24.16 -6.27 -14.80
C SER A 333 -23.16 -6.03 -15.94
N ALA A 334 -22.86 -4.77 -16.28
CA ALA A 334 -21.86 -4.46 -17.28
C ALA A 334 -20.48 -4.94 -16.79
N LYS A 335 -19.70 -5.50 -17.70
CA LYS A 335 -18.40 -6.13 -17.39
C LYS A 335 -17.47 -5.14 -16.68
N GLU A 336 -17.43 -3.91 -17.16
CA GLU A 336 -16.60 -2.83 -16.65
C GLU A 336 -16.97 -2.44 -15.20
N CYS A 337 -18.25 -2.56 -14.85
CA CYS A 337 -18.74 -2.27 -13.50
C CYS A 337 -18.44 -3.40 -12.52
N VAL A 338 -18.55 -4.66 -12.96
CA VAL A 338 -18.20 -5.84 -12.15
C VAL A 338 -16.69 -5.92 -11.95
N GLU A 339 -15.89 -5.75 -13.01
CA GLU A 339 -14.43 -5.82 -12.94
C GLU A 339 -13.84 -4.70 -12.08
N CYS A 340 -14.38 -3.49 -12.17
CA CYS A 340 -13.94 -2.39 -11.30
C CYS A 340 -14.16 -2.70 -9.81
N GLN A 341 -15.27 -3.35 -9.44
CA GLN A 341 -15.53 -3.75 -8.05
C GLN A 341 -14.50 -4.75 -7.50
N LEU A 342 -13.85 -5.51 -8.38
CA LEU A 342 -12.80 -6.46 -8.02
C LEU A 342 -11.44 -5.77 -7.81
N ALA A 343 -11.15 -4.69 -8.54
CA ALA A 343 -9.87 -3.98 -8.52
C ALA A 343 -9.67 -3.02 -7.32
N GLY A 344 -10.72 -2.71 -6.54
CA GLY A 344 -10.68 -1.70 -5.47
C GLY A 344 -10.28 -2.20 -4.08
N LYS A 345 -9.72 -3.41 -3.95
CA LYS A 345 -9.46 -4.07 -2.66
C LYS A 345 -7.96 -4.02 -2.33
N GLY A 346 -7.58 -2.99 -1.56
CA GLY A 346 -6.19 -2.53 -1.41
C GLY A 346 -5.32 -3.32 -0.44
N SER A 347 -4.95 -4.54 -0.82
CA SER A 347 -3.72 -5.19 -0.35
C SER A 347 -2.60 -4.93 -1.37
N PHE A 348 -1.38 -4.66 -0.90
CA PHE A 348 -0.21 -4.43 -1.74
C PHE A 348 0.95 -5.32 -1.35
#